data_AF-B4SB82-F1
#
_entry.id   AF-B4SB82-F1
#
_cell.length_a   1.000
_cell.length_b   1.000
_cell.length_c   1.000
_cell.angle_alpha   90.00
_cell.angle_beta   90.00
_cell.angle_gamma   90.00
#
_symmetry.space_group_name_H-M   'P 1'
#
loop_
_entity.id
_entity.type
_entity.pdbx_description
1 polymer ?
#
loop_
_entity_poly.entity_id
_entity_poly.type
_entity_poly.pdbx_seq_one_letter_code
_entity_poly.pdbx_strand_id
1 'polypeptide(L)' 'MAKIELPLSQFTYAEKLDLLETIWDDLSRDEAAFESPAWHENILNERKEAFSAGTAQHSDWAEAKERIKRNLSCS' A
#
# COMPACT_ATOMS: atom_id res chain seq x y z
N MET A 1 11.99 21.47 -1.13
CA MET A 1 11.41 20.62 -2.19
C MET A 1 10.46 21.47 -3.01
N ALA A 2 10.47 21.33 -4.34
CA ALA A 2 9.53 22.04 -5.21
C ALA A 2 8.14 21.40 -5.06
N LYS A 3 7.11 22.23 -4.84
CA LYS A 3 5.72 21.76 -4.80
C LYS A 3 5.20 21.70 -6.23
N ILE A 4 4.63 20.55 -6.61
CA ILE A 4 3.91 20.40 -7.88
C ILE A 4 2.44 20.78 -7.63
N GLU A 5 1.93 21.74 -8.40
CA GLU A 5 0.51 22.12 -8.33
C GLU A 5 -0.24 21.50 -9.51
N LEU A 6 -1.18 20.60 -9.19
CA LEU A 6 -2.09 19.98 -10.15
C LEU A 6 -3.51 20.47 -9.86
N PRO A 7 -4.33 20.76 -10.89
CA PRO A 7 -5.72 21.19 -10.72
C PRO A 7 -6.62 19.99 -10.36
N LEU A 8 -6.32 19.28 -9.27
CA LEU A 8 -7.01 18.05 -8.87
C LEU A 8 -8.52 18.25 -8.64
N SER A 9 -8.97 19.48 -8.39
CA SER A 9 -10.40 19.80 -8.30
C SER A 9 -11.16 19.58 -9.61
N GLN A 10 -10.48 19.59 -10.77
CA GLN A 10 -11.08 19.36 -12.08
C GLN A 10 -11.19 17.87 -12.42
N PHE A 11 -10.51 17.00 -11.67
CA PHE A 11 -10.47 15.57 -11.95
C PHE A 11 -11.63 14.88 -11.25
N THR A 12 -12.25 13.94 -11.96
CA THR A 12 -13.16 12.96 -11.37
C THR A 12 -12.41 12.07 -10.37
N TYR A 13 -13.17 11.35 -9.53
CA TYR A 13 -12.56 10.41 -8.59
C TYR A 13 -11.77 9.30 -9.30
N ALA A 14 -12.28 8.79 -10.42
CA ALA A 14 -11.60 7.76 -11.21
C ALA A 14 -10.27 8.27 -11.79
N GLU A 15 -10.22 9.49 -12.34
CA GLU A 15 -9.00 10.10 -12.86
C GLU A 15 -7.95 10.35 -11.77
N LYS A 16 -8.39 10.66 -10.54
CA LYS A 16 -7.47 10.78 -9.40
C LYS A 16 -6.84 9.44 -9.02
N LEU A 17 -7.63 8.36 -9.07
CA LEU A 17 -7.12 7.02 -8.80
C LEU A 17 -6.14 6.60 -9.90
N ASP A 18 -6.48 6.81 -11.17
CA ASP A 18 -5.60 6.52 -12.31
C ASP A 18 -4.27 7.30 -12.24
N LEU A 19 -4.33 8.58 -11.86
CA LEU A 19 -3.14 9.39 -11.61
C LEU A 19 -2.29 8.81 -10.46
N LEU A 20 -2.92 8.38 -9.37
CA LEU A 20 -2.24 7.75 -8.24
C LEU A 20 -1.52 6.48 -8.66
N GLU A 21 -2.20 5.60 -9.41
CA GLU A 21 -1.61 4.36 -9.93
C GLU A 21 -0.44 4.66 -10.89
N THR A 22 -0.59 5.63 -11.78
CA THR A 22 0.48 6.03 -12.70
C THR A 22 1.72 6.53 -11.96
N ILE A 23 1.53 7.35 -10.92
CA ILE A 23 2.65 7.82 -10.07
C ILE A 23 3.27 6.65 -9.33
N TRP A 24 2.46 5.74 -8.79
CA TRP A 24 2.93 4.58 -8.05
C TRP A 24 3.74 3.62 -8.94
N ASP A 25 3.29 3.38 -10.16
CA ASP A 25 3.97 2.58 -11.18
C ASP A 25 5.31 3.20 -11.61
N ASP A 26 5.42 4.53 -11.64
CA ASP A 26 6.68 5.20 -11.96
C ASP A 26 7.67 5.11 -10.78
N LEU A 27 7.21 5.40 -9.56
CA LEU A 27 8.03 5.35 -8.35
C LEU A 27 8.56 3.94 -8.04
N SER A 28 7.77 2.91 -8.33
CA SER A 28 8.12 1.51 -8.05
C SER A 28 9.13 0.91 -9.03
N ARG A 29 9.48 1.60 -10.13
CA ARG A 29 10.47 1.11 -11.12
C ARG A 29 11.90 1.15 -10.62
N ASP A 30 12.22 2.08 -9.73
CA ASP A 30 13.55 2.22 -9.15
C ASP A 30 13.45 2.11 -7.63
N GLU A 31 13.26 0.88 -7.15
CA GLU A 31 13.19 0.56 -5.72
C GLU A 31 14.47 0.95 -4.96
N ALA A 32 15.60 1.11 -5.68
CA ALA A 32 16.87 1.54 -5.11
C ALA A 32 16.97 3.08 -4.98
N ALA A 33 16.19 3.85 -5.73
CA ALA A 33 16.16 5.30 -5.62
C ALA A 33 15.54 5.80 -4.30
N PHE A 34 14.79 4.93 -3.60
CA PHE A 34 14.21 5.23 -2.30
C PHE A 34 14.81 4.35 -1.20
N GLU A 35 15.76 4.90 -0.44
CA GLU A 35 16.26 4.22 0.75
C GLU A 35 15.14 4.05 1.78
N SER A 36 14.73 2.81 1.99
CA SER A 36 13.80 2.47 3.08
C SER A 36 14.39 2.93 4.42
N PRO A 37 13.56 3.47 5.34
CA PRO A 37 14.03 3.79 6.68
C PRO A 37 14.68 2.57 7.36
N ALA A 38 15.69 2.79 8.19
CA ALA A 38 16.43 1.71 8.85
C ALA A 38 15.56 0.76 9.69
N TRP A 39 14.41 1.21 10.17
CA TRP A 39 13.47 0.37 10.93
C TRP A 39 12.65 -0.59 10.04
N HIS A 40 12.56 -0.33 8.73
CA HIS A 40 11.73 -1.10 7.81
C HIS A 40 12.20 -2.56 7.72
N GLU A 41 13.52 -2.77 7.63
CA GLU A 41 14.11 -4.10 7.61
C GLU A 41 13.79 -4.89 8.88
N ASN A 42 13.90 -4.27 10.05
CA ASN A 42 13.62 -4.93 11.33
C ASN A 42 12.19 -5.44 11.41
N ILE A 43 11.21 -4.62 11.00
CA ILE A 43 9.79 -5.02 10.97
C ILE A 43 9.55 -6.15 9.97
N LEU A 44 10.19 -6.11 8.79
CA LEU A 44 10.07 -7.18 7.79
C LEU A 44 10.63 -8.50 8.32
N ASN A 45 11.77 -8.46 9.01
CA ASN A 45 12.38 -9.64 9.61
C ASN A 45 11.51 -10.22 10.74
N GLU A 46 11.02 -9.38 11.65
CA GLU A 46 10.10 -9.80 12.72
C GLU A 46 8.85 -10.49 12.15
N ARG A 47 8.24 -9.91 11.10
CA ARG A 47 7.06 -10.49 10.45
C ARG A 47 7.36 -11.81 9.75
N LYS A 48 8.53 -11.93 9.09
CA LYS A 48 8.97 -13.19 8.46
C LYS A 48 9.19 -14.28 9.49
N GLU A 49 9.84 -13.97 10.60
CA GLU A 49 10.07 -14.91 11.70
C GLU A 49 8.75 -15.39 12.31
N ALA A 50 7.82 -14.47 12.62
CA ALA A 50 6.50 -14.83 13.13
C ALA A 50 5.71 -15.69 12.14
N PHE A 51 5.85 -15.43 10.84
CA PHE A 51 5.21 -16.25 9.80
C PHE A 51 5.79 -17.66 9.75
N SER A 52 7.12 -17.80 9.75
CA SER A 52 7.80 -19.10 9.79
C SER A 52 7.54 -19.87 11.09
N ALA A 53 7.38 -19.17 12.22
CA ALA A 53 7.03 -19.75 13.51
C ALA A 53 5.54 -20.14 13.63
N GLY A 54 4.70 -19.79 12.66
CA GLY A 54 3.26 -20.03 12.69
C GLY A 54 2.49 -19.15 13.70
N THR A 55 3.13 -18.11 14.24
CA THR A 55 2.52 -17.17 15.20
C THR A 55 1.94 -15.94 14.53
N ALA A 56 2.26 -15.69 13.25
CA ALA A 56 1.67 -14.62 12.47
C ALA A 56 0.23 -14.94 12.05
N GLN A 57 -0.69 -14.04 12.38
CA GLN A 57 -2.02 -14.05 11.82
C GLN A 57 -1.96 -13.61 10.35
N HIS A 58 -2.45 -14.47 9.47
CA HIS A 58 -2.65 -14.18 8.07
C HIS A 58 -3.98 -14.80 7.64
N SER A 59 -4.58 -14.26 6.58
CA SER A 59 -5.79 -14.81 5.99
C SER A 59 -5.60 -14.91 4.49
N ASP A 60 -6.30 -15.86 3.87
CA ASP A 60 -6.38 -15.90 2.41
C ASP A 60 -6.89 -14.56 1.87
N TRP A 61 -6.44 -14.18 0.67
CA TRP A 61 -6.77 -12.90 0.07
C TRP A 61 -8.28 -12.75 -0.21
N ALA A 62 -8.94 -13.82 -0.66
CA ALA A 62 -10.38 -13.80 -0.86
C ALA A 62 -11.12 -13.62 0.47
N GLU A 63 -10.69 -14.31 1.52
CA GLU A 63 -11.26 -14.16 2.87
C GLU A 63 -11.09 -12.74 3.41
N ALA A 64 -9.90 -12.15 3.22
CA ALA A 64 -9.61 -10.78 3.62
C ALA A 64 -10.53 -9.78 2.91
N LYS A 65 -10.73 -9.93 1.59
CA LYS A 65 -11.66 -9.08 0.82
C LYS A 65 -13.09 -9.17 1.35
N GLU A 66 -13.59 -10.38 1.60
CA GLU A 66 -14.94 -10.56 2.11
C GLU A 66 -15.12 -10.01 3.53
N ARG A 67 -14.10 -10.12 4.39
CA ARG A 67 -14.10 -9.47 5.71
C ARG A 67 -14.16 -7.95 5.59
N ILE A 68 -13.37 -7.34 4.71
CA ILE A 68 -13.36 -5.88 4.50
C ILE A 68 -14.71 -5.41 3.96
N LYS A 69 -15.27 -6.09 2.95
CA LYS A 69 -16.60 -5.74 2.39
C LYS A 69 -17.69 -5.77 3.45
N ARG A 70 -17.72 -6.82 4.29
CA ARG A 70 -18.70 -6.92 5.39
C ARG A 70 -18.60 -5.75 6.36
N ASN A 71 -17.38 -5.38 6.76
CA ASN A 71 -17.15 -4.26 7.67
C ASN A 71 -17.58 -2.92 7.07
N LEU A 72 -17.35 -2.72 5.76
CA LEU A 72 -17.76 -1.51 5.06
C LEU A 72 -19.29 -1.43 4.85
N SER A 73 -19.97 -2.57 4.70
CA SER A 73 -21.43 -2.59 4.52
C SER A 73 -22.26 -2.38 5.80
N CYS A 74 -21.63 -2.49 6.97
CA CYS A 74 -22.28 -2.25 8.28
C CYS A 74 -21.98 -0.86 8.87
N SER A 75 -21.39 0.05 8.08
CA SER A 75 -21.15 1.46 8.41
C SER A 75 -22.19 2.35 7.75
#